data_AF-A0A6N4R806-F1
#
_entry.id   AF-A0A6N4R806-F1
#
_cell.length_a   1.000
_cell.length_b   1.000
_cell.length_c   1.000
_cell.angle_alpha   90.00
_cell.angle_beta   90.00
_cell.angle_gamma   90.00
#
_symmetry.space_group_name_H-M   'P 1'
#
loop_
_entity.id
_entity.type
_entity.pdbx_description
1 polymer ?
#
loop_
_entity_poly.entity_id
_entity_poly.type
_entity_poly.pdbx_seq_one_letter_code
_entity_poly.pdbx_strand_id
1 'polypeptide(L)'
;MLGRMGLMAVALVLAACSGNGYTYKAHAKPALPKPFVEMVFQEGQKVRVQMLGQDAELENAFMSWVEQGVYTNAPVYRQLPGVFVLAGKPRLKGEGFVMGTAPAPQVDAKGQPMAPKVHEAGVGHLGLVVHADGTVGPEMILIYGKSVGACCEAPKNVRIGAIREGRLILESVKRGDNLLGVARTL
;
A
#
# COMPACT_ATOMS: atom_id res chain seq x y z
N MET A 1 61.77 -32.81 -59.49
CA MET A 1 61.73 -33.52 -58.20
C MET A 1 61.00 -32.64 -57.18
N LEU A 2 60.29 -33.29 -56.25
CA LEU A 2 59.39 -32.80 -55.19
C LEU A 2 59.93 -31.57 -54.41
N GLY A 3 59.14 -30.73 -53.73
CA GLY A 3 57.72 -30.75 -53.41
C GLY A 3 57.33 -29.51 -52.59
N ARG A 4 56.03 -29.22 -52.53
CA ARG A 4 55.40 -28.26 -51.59
C ARG A 4 55.29 -28.88 -50.19
N MET A 5 55.48 -28.07 -49.14
CA MET A 5 54.90 -28.13 -47.77
C MET A 5 55.76 -27.18 -46.89
N GLY A 6 55.29 -26.22 -46.09
CA GLY A 6 53.99 -25.99 -45.47
C GLY A 6 54.12 -26.06 -43.94
N LEU A 7 53.85 -24.94 -43.25
CA LEU A 7 53.62 -24.80 -41.78
C LEU A 7 54.87 -25.02 -40.88
N MET A 8 55.09 -24.39 -39.73
CA MET A 8 54.29 -23.61 -38.78
C MET A 8 55.28 -22.76 -37.95
N ALA A 9 55.05 -21.45 -37.80
CA ALA A 9 55.66 -20.69 -36.71
C ALA A 9 54.58 -20.41 -35.67
N VAL A 10 54.65 -21.15 -34.56
CA VAL A 10 53.78 -20.98 -33.38
C VAL A 10 54.24 -19.72 -32.66
N ALA A 11 53.53 -18.61 -32.88
CA ALA A 11 53.67 -17.40 -32.07
C ALA A 11 52.83 -17.57 -30.80
N LEU A 12 53.53 -17.78 -29.68
CA LEU A 12 53.00 -17.81 -28.33
C LEU A 12 52.51 -16.39 -27.96
N VAL A 13 51.22 -16.11 -28.16
CA VAL A 13 50.61 -14.87 -27.65
C VAL A 13 50.10 -15.14 -26.25
N LEU A 14 50.83 -14.62 -25.25
CA LEU A 14 50.36 -14.40 -23.89
C LEU A 14 49.24 -13.35 -23.91
N ALA A 15 47.99 -13.81 -24.10
CA ALA A 15 46.81 -12.99 -23.88
C ALA A 15 46.42 -13.08 -22.40
N ALA A 16 46.44 -11.92 -21.74
CA ALA A 16 46.08 -11.73 -20.35
C ALA A 16 44.70 -12.31 -20.01
N CYS A 17 44.62 -12.98 -18.87
CA CYS A 17 43.37 -13.30 -18.19
C CYS A 17 42.70 -12.01 -17.70
N SER A 18 42.00 -11.29 -18.57
CA SER A 18 40.87 -10.45 -18.15
C SER A 18 39.62 -11.31 -18.24
N GLY A 19 39.41 -12.14 -17.22
CA GLY A 19 38.17 -12.88 -17.06
C GLY A 19 36.99 -11.92 -17.12
N ASN A 20 36.06 -12.22 -18.03
CA ASN A 20 34.80 -11.53 -18.23
C ASN A 20 34.23 -11.03 -16.90
N GLY A 21 34.23 -9.72 -16.71
CA GLY A 21 33.30 -9.09 -15.81
C GLY A 21 31.90 -9.43 -16.33
N TYR A 22 31.29 -10.47 -15.76
CA TYR A 22 29.85 -10.60 -15.79
C TYR A 22 29.32 -9.37 -15.04
N THR A 23 29.12 -8.27 -15.77
CA THR A 23 28.15 -7.28 -15.35
C THR A 23 26.83 -8.04 -15.31
N TYR A 24 26.46 -8.54 -14.13
CA TYR A 24 25.07 -8.75 -13.81
C TYR A 24 24.42 -7.38 -14.03
N LYS A 25 23.88 -7.16 -15.24
CA LYS A 25 22.79 -6.22 -15.38
C LYS A 25 21.77 -6.76 -14.40
N ALA A 26 21.59 -6.08 -13.28
CA ALA A 26 20.41 -6.27 -12.47
C ALA A 26 19.27 -6.02 -13.45
N HIS A 27 18.71 -7.09 -14.02
CA HIS A 27 17.41 -7.04 -14.64
C HIS A 27 16.54 -6.53 -13.51
N ALA A 28 16.18 -5.24 -13.58
CA ALA A 28 15.17 -4.69 -12.71
C ALA A 28 14.01 -5.67 -12.82
N LYS A 29 13.74 -6.41 -11.74
CA LYS A 29 12.58 -7.29 -11.70
C LYS A 29 11.42 -6.41 -12.17
N PRO A 30 10.65 -6.81 -13.19
CA PRO A 30 9.51 -6.01 -13.63
C PRO A 30 8.73 -5.66 -12.37
N ALA A 31 8.57 -4.35 -12.13
CA ALA A 31 7.83 -3.89 -10.96
C ALA A 31 6.47 -4.56 -11.03
N LEU A 32 6.19 -5.46 -10.08
CA LEU A 32 4.91 -6.13 -10.03
C LEU A 32 3.83 -5.05 -10.07
N PRO A 33 2.78 -5.21 -10.89
CA PRO A 33 1.71 -4.22 -10.94
C PRO A 33 1.19 -4.01 -9.52
N LYS A 34 1.09 -2.74 -9.11
CA LYS A 34 0.62 -2.40 -7.77
C LYS A 34 -0.80 -2.93 -7.61
N PRO A 35 -1.10 -3.70 -6.55
CA PRO A 35 -2.38 -4.36 -6.41
C PRO A 35 -3.50 -3.32 -6.30
N PHE A 36 -4.68 -3.71 -6.76
CA PHE A 36 -5.91 -2.98 -6.48
C PHE A 36 -6.66 -3.63 -5.33
N VAL A 37 -7.41 -2.82 -4.60
CA VAL A 37 -8.47 -3.28 -3.71
C VAL A 37 -9.80 -2.68 -4.14
N GLU A 38 -10.83 -3.52 -4.15
CA GLU A 38 -12.22 -3.11 -4.31
C GLU A 38 -12.86 -3.03 -2.92
N MET A 39 -13.49 -1.91 -2.63
CA MET A 39 -14.20 -1.66 -1.38
C MET A 39 -15.69 -1.57 -1.72
N VAL A 40 -16.50 -2.41 -1.10
CA VAL A 40 -17.94 -2.48 -1.35
C VAL A 40 -18.68 -1.92 -0.16
N PHE A 41 -19.38 -0.82 -0.35
CA PHE A 41 -20.26 -0.22 0.65
C PHE A 41 -21.69 -0.75 0.51
N GLN A 42 -22.53 -0.40 1.49
CA GLN A 42 -23.96 -0.66 1.48
C GLN A 42 -24.58 -0.24 0.13
N GLU A 43 -25.64 -0.95 -0.28
CA GLU A 43 -26.29 -0.75 -1.60
C GLU A 43 -25.42 -1.14 -2.81
N GLY A 44 -24.30 -1.85 -2.61
CA GLY A 44 -23.46 -2.37 -3.70
C GLY A 44 -22.56 -1.32 -4.34
N GLN A 45 -22.42 -0.17 -3.70
CA GLN A 45 -21.53 0.92 -4.08
C GLN A 45 -20.06 0.47 -4.04
N LYS A 46 -19.31 0.64 -5.14
CA LYS A 46 -17.93 0.15 -5.26
C LYS A 46 -16.91 1.26 -5.42
N VAL A 47 -15.83 1.19 -4.66
CA VAL A 47 -14.67 2.08 -4.79
C VAL A 47 -13.45 1.23 -5.09
N ARG A 48 -12.71 1.57 -6.15
CA ARG A 48 -11.48 0.86 -6.52
C ARG A 48 -10.27 1.71 -6.16
N VAL A 49 -9.35 1.14 -5.40
CA VAL A 49 -8.16 1.82 -4.87
C VAL A 49 -6.92 1.08 -5.36
N GLN A 50 -5.97 1.81 -5.93
CA GLN A 50 -4.65 1.28 -6.27
C GLN A 50 -3.70 1.52 -5.10
N MET A 51 -3.04 0.46 -4.63
CA MET A 51 -2.02 0.58 -3.58
C MET A 51 -0.81 1.37 -4.07
N LEU A 52 -0.16 2.12 -3.18
CA LEU A 52 0.92 3.05 -3.58
C LEU A 52 2.31 2.44 -3.53
N GLY A 53 2.55 1.36 -2.78
CA GLY A 53 3.87 0.80 -2.52
C GLY A 53 4.81 1.78 -1.81
N GLN A 54 4.28 2.70 -1.00
CA GLN A 54 5.08 3.73 -0.31
C GLN A 54 5.55 3.26 1.08
N ASP A 55 4.73 2.45 1.75
CA ASP A 55 5.04 1.84 3.03
C ASP A 55 4.64 0.35 2.98
N ALA A 56 5.61 -0.51 2.65
CA ALA A 56 5.35 -1.92 2.41
C ALA A 56 4.86 -2.65 3.68
N GLU A 57 5.29 -2.23 4.86
CA GLU A 57 4.88 -2.84 6.12
C GLU A 57 3.41 -2.54 6.41
N LEU A 58 3.01 -1.26 6.29
CA LEU A 58 1.61 -0.85 6.48
C LEU A 58 0.69 -1.43 5.40
N GLU A 59 1.13 -1.47 4.14
CA GLU A 59 0.32 -2.05 3.06
C GLU A 59 0.14 -3.57 3.22
N ASN A 60 1.17 -4.28 3.70
CA ASN A 60 1.06 -5.70 4.03
C ASN A 60 0.15 -5.94 5.23
N ALA A 61 0.25 -5.13 6.28
CA ALA A 61 -0.66 -5.19 7.43
C ALA A 61 -2.12 -4.95 6.99
N PHE A 62 -2.35 -3.93 6.15
CA PHE A 62 -3.66 -3.66 5.57
C PHE A 62 -4.20 -4.86 4.78
N MET A 63 -3.41 -5.46 3.89
CA MET A 63 -3.83 -6.65 3.15
C MET A 63 -4.11 -7.84 4.07
N SER A 64 -3.34 -7.99 5.14
CA SER A 64 -3.61 -9.03 6.13
C SER A 64 -4.96 -8.82 6.83
N TRP A 65 -5.34 -7.59 7.16
CA TRP A 65 -6.67 -7.28 7.72
C TRP A 65 -7.80 -7.51 6.72
N VAL A 66 -7.55 -7.25 5.43
CA VAL A 66 -8.48 -7.61 4.34
C VAL A 66 -8.70 -9.13 4.32
N GLU A 67 -7.63 -9.92 4.30
CA GLU A 67 -7.69 -11.39 4.25
C GLU A 67 -8.32 -12.00 5.51
N GLN A 68 -8.10 -11.40 6.68
CA GLN A 68 -8.73 -11.78 7.95
C GLN A 68 -10.21 -11.37 8.04
N GLY A 69 -10.73 -10.64 7.06
CA GLY A 69 -12.13 -10.21 7.03
C GLY A 69 -12.48 -9.10 8.03
N VAL A 70 -11.49 -8.37 8.57
CA VAL A 70 -11.67 -7.30 9.57
C VAL A 70 -12.63 -6.21 9.09
N TYR A 71 -12.69 -6.00 7.78
CA TYR A 71 -13.54 -4.98 7.15
C TYR A 71 -14.93 -5.47 6.75
N THR A 72 -15.24 -6.74 6.99
CA THR A 72 -16.54 -7.31 6.64
C THR A 72 -17.63 -6.70 7.51
N ASN A 73 -18.61 -6.06 6.87
CA ASN A 73 -19.72 -5.37 7.54
C ASN A 73 -19.27 -4.33 8.60
N ALA A 74 -18.12 -3.69 8.37
CA ALA A 74 -17.58 -2.67 9.26
C ALA A 74 -18.37 -1.35 9.11
N PRO A 75 -18.78 -0.69 10.19
CA PRO A 75 -19.59 0.53 10.10
C PRO A 75 -18.75 1.72 9.62
N VAL A 76 -19.40 2.56 8.83
CA VAL A 76 -19.02 3.96 8.65
C VAL A 76 -19.42 4.71 9.92
N TYR A 77 -18.47 4.91 10.81
CA TYR A 77 -18.76 5.45 12.14
C TYR A 77 -18.64 6.98 12.20
N ARG A 78 -17.93 7.59 11.24
CA ARG A 78 -17.79 9.05 11.11
C ARG A 78 -17.62 9.43 9.64
N GLN A 79 -18.08 10.62 9.29
CA GLN A 79 -17.83 11.22 8.00
C GLN A 79 -17.87 12.74 8.08
N LEU A 80 -17.32 13.37 7.05
CA LEU A 80 -17.58 14.76 6.72
C LEU A 80 -18.07 14.77 5.27
N PRO A 81 -19.37 15.02 5.02
CA PRO A 81 -19.94 14.98 3.67
C PRO A 81 -19.18 15.90 2.71
N GLY A 82 -18.86 15.41 1.52
CA GLY A 82 -18.07 16.11 0.52
C GLY A 82 -16.56 16.11 0.76
N VAL A 83 -16.07 15.47 1.84
CA VAL A 83 -14.64 15.49 2.20
C VAL A 83 -14.09 14.10 2.45
N PHE A 84 -14.58 13.39 3.47
CA PHE A 84 -14.06 12.08 3.84
C PHE A 84 -15.09 11.14 4.47
N VAL A 85 -14.81 9.84 4.36
CA VAL A 85 -15.51 8.75 5.07
C VAL A 85 -14.50 8.05 5.98
N LEU A 86 -14.90 7.73 7.21
CA LEU A 86 -14.13 6.91 8.14
C LEU A 86 -14.84 5.57 8.39
N ALA A 87 -14.12 4.48 8.17
CA ALA A 87 -14.60 3.10 8.32
C ALA A 87 -13.51 2.23 8.96
N GLY A 88 -13.75 0.92 9.06
CA GLY A 88 -12.73 -0.02 9.54
C GLY A 88 -12.44 0.04 11.04
N LYS A 89 -13.22 0.79 11.84
CA LYS A 89 -13.26 0.58 13.29
C LYS A 89 -13.93 -0.76 13.56
N PRO A 90 -13.25 -1.73 14.18
CA PRO A 90 -13.88 -2.99 14.56
C PRO A 90 -15.07 -2.72 15.49
N ARG A 91 -16.22 -3.37 15.27
CA ARG A 91 -17.33 -3.29 16.21
C ARG A 91 -16.97 -4.10 17.46
N LEU A 92 -17.07 -3.47 18.64
CA LEU A 92 -17.22 -4.17 19.90
C LEU A 92 -18.55 -4.93 19.90
N LYS A 93 -18.52 -6.26 19.79
CA LYS A 93 -19.67 -7.10 20.14
C LYS A 93 -19.22 -8.49 20.60
N GLY A 94 -18.93 -8.62 21.90
CA GLY A 94 -19.04 -9.87 22.66
C GLY A 94 -18.05 -11.00 22.39
N GLU A 95 -17.31 -10.99 21.29
CA GLU A 95 -16.38 -12.07 20.94
C GLU A 95 -15.03 -11.48 20.52
N GLY A 96 -13.97 -12.13 20.99
CA GLY A 96 -12.60 -11.59 21.07
C GLY A 96 -12.03 -11.03 19.78
N PHE A 97 -11.03 -10.18 19.97
CA PHE A 97 -10.39 -9.38 18.93
C PHE A 97 -9.77 -10.24 17.83
N VAL A 98 -10.00 -9.83 16.59
CA VAL A 98 -8.91 -9.80 15.63
C VAL A 98 -8.27 -8.42 15.76
N MET A 99 -7.43 -8.26 16.79
CA MET A 99 -6.39 -7.22 16.77
C MET A 99 -5.49 -7.67 15.66
N GLY A 100 -5.82 -7.30 14.44
CA GLY A 100 -4.90 -7.48 13.35
C GLY A 100 -3.58 -6.84 13.79
N THR A 101 -2.48 -7.55 13.59
CA THR A 101 -1.19 -7.18 14.17
C THR A 101 -0.90 -5.73 13.81
N ALA A 102 -0.89 -4.84 14.81
CA ALA A 102 -0.40 -3.50 14.59
C ALA A 102 1.04 -3.65 14.09
N PRO A 103 1.44 -2.94 13.01
CA PRO A 103 2.83 -2.97 12.60
C PRO A 103 3.71 -2.57 13.79
N ALA A 104 4.87 -3.22 13.91
CA ALA A 104 5.85 -2.79 14.90
C ALA A 104 6.16 -1.30 14.64
N PRO A 105 6.38 -0.49 15.70
CA PRO A 105 6.81 0.88 15.53
C PRO A 105 8.04 0.90 14.62
N GLN A 106 8.01 1.69 13.55
CA GLN A 106 9.20 1.89 12.71
C GLN A 106 10.31 2.46 13.59
N VAL A 107 11.55 2.01 13.41
CA VAL A 107 12.71 2.53 14.16
C VAL A 107 13.79 3.03 13.21
N ASP A 108 14.51 4.07 13.60
CA ASP A 108 15.60 4.63 12.81
C ASP A 108 16.85 3.75 12.89
N ALA A 109 17.92 4.14 12.20
CA ALA A 109 19.20 3.42 12.22
C ALA A 109 19.84 3.33 13.62
N LYS A 110 19.32 4.05 14.62
CA LYS A 110 19.76 4.06 16.02
C LYS A 110 18.78 3.31 16.93
N GLY A 111 17.76 2.66 16.38
CA GLY A 111 16.75 1.92 17.13
C GLY A 111 15.72 2.81 17.84
N GLN A 112 15.63 4.10 17.49
CA GLN A 112 14.64 5.02 18.07
C GLN A 112 13.32 4.97 17.29
N PRO A 113 12.15 5.00 17.95
CA PRO A 113 10.86 5.05 17.26
C PRO A 113 10.79 6.20 16.26
N MET A 114 10.60 5.86 15.00
CA MET A 114 10.25 6.79 13.93
C MET A 114 8.75 7.02 13.95
N ALA A 115 8.36 8.29 13.94
CA ALA A 115 6.98 8.64 13.65
C ALA A 115 6.63 8.16 12.23
N PRO A 116 5.44 7.58 12.00
CA PRO A 116 4.96 7.27 10.66
C PRO A 116 5.07 8.52 9.78
N LYS A 117 5.47 8.37 8.51
CA LYS A 117 5.44 9.49 7.56
C LYS A 117 3.99 9.91 7.33
N VAL A 118 3.56 10.93 8.08
CA VAL A 118 2.24 11.55 7.93
C VAL A 118 2.26 12.36 6.64
N HIS A 119 1.42 11.97 5.69
CA HIS A 119 1.17 12.77 4.51
C HIS A 119 -0.06 13.64 4.78
N GLU A 120 -0.01 14.92 4.38
CA GLU A 120 -1.21 15.76 4.40
C GLU A 120 -2.34 15.12 3.60
N ALA A 121 -3.57 15.40 4.01
CA ALA A 121 -4.80 14.93 3.38
C ALA A 121 -4.86 15.33 1.89
N GLY A 122 -4.31 14.49 1.00
CA GLY A 122 -4.54 14.60 -0.43
C GLY A 122 -6.00 14.29 -0.76
N VAL A 123 -6.52 14.72 -1.91
CA VAL A 123 -7.83 14.23 -2.36
C VAL A 123 -7.64 12.96 -3.19
N GLY A 124 -8.59 12.04 -3.10
CA GLY A 124 -8.62 10.81 -3.90
C GLY A 124 -7.69 9.73 -3.36
N HIS A 125 -7.64 9.52 -2.05
CA HIS A 125 -6.79 8.49 -1.45
C HIS A 125 -7.47 7.70 -0.33
N LEU A 126 -6.92 6.52 -0.10
CA LEU A 126 -7.14 5.69 1.07
C LEU A 126 -5.96 5.89 2.02
N GLY A 127 -6.27 6.15 3.29
CA GLY A 127 -5.28 6.21 4.37
C GLY A 127 -5.67 5.34 5.55
N LEU A 128 -4.67 5.02 6.38
CA LEU A 128 -4.86 4.42 7.70
C LEU A 128 -4.72 5.50 8.76
N VAL A 129 -5.64 5.54 9.72
CA VAL A 129 -5.67 6.55 10.77
C VAL A 129 -4.51 6.35 11.73
N VAL A 130 -3.83 7.44 12.07
CA VAL A 130 -2.79 7.51 13.10
C VAL A 130 -3.45 7.97 14.39
N HIS A 131 -3.39 7.13 15.41
CA HIS A 131 -3.95 7.42 16.73
C HIS A 131 -3.07 8.41 17.51
N ALA A 132 -3.60 8.96 18.60
CA ALA A 132 -2.91 9.98 19.39
C ALA A 132 -1.61 9.49 20.03
N ASP A 133 -1.49 8.18 20.27
CA ASP A 133 -0.28 7.51 20.77
C ASP A 133 0.73 7.17 19.65
N GLY A 134 0.44 7.55 18.41
CA GLY A 134 1.30 7.30 17.24
C GLY A 134 1.09 5.93 16.59
N THR A 135 0.19 5.09 17.10
CA THR A 135 -0.09 3.77 16.52
C THR A 135 -0.98 3.88 15.27
N VAL A 136 -0.93 2.85 14.41
CA VAL A 136 -1.76 2.72 13.22
C VAL A 136 -2.44 1.35 13.25
N GLY A 137 -3.77 1.35 13.22
CA GLY A 137 -4.60 0.15 13.20
C GLY A 137 -5.42 0.00 11.91
N PRO A 138 -6.44 -0.87 11.90
CA PRO A 138 -7.31 -1.09 10.73
C PRO A 138 -8.26 0.08 10.43
N GLU A 139 -8.31 1.09 11.31
CA GLU A 139 -9.14 2.26 11.08
C GLU A 139 -8.67 2.99 9.82
N MET A 140 -9.60 3.15 8.86
CA MET A 140 -9.31 3.70 7.54
C MET A 140 -10.05 5.00 7.29
N ILE A 141 -9.45 5.84 6.45
CA ILE A 141 -10.05 7.06 5.94
C ILE A 141 -10.02 7.05 4.41
N LEU A 142 -11.15 7.36 3.77
CA LEU A 142 -11.21 7.69 2.35
C LEU A 142 -11.43 9.19 2.20
N ILE A 143 -10.45 9.91 1.67
CA ILE A 143 -10.56 11.34 1.41
C ILE A 143 -10.88 11.54 -0.07
N TYR A 144 -12.06 12.08 -0.36
CA TYR A 144 -12.63 12.14 -1.71
C TYR A 144 -12.95 13.54 -2.20
N GLY A 145 -12.97 14.54 -1.31
CA GLY A 145 -13.11 15.96 -1.66
C GLY A 145 -12.25 16.88 -0.80
N LYS A 146 -12.25 18.18 -1.14
CA LYS A 146 -11.47 19.23 -0.46
C LYS A 146 -12.35 19.96 0.55
N SER A 147 -11.78 20.34 1.69
CA SER A 147 -12.33 21.39 2.55
C SER A 147 -11.19 22.26 3.08
N VAL A 148 -11.45 23.58 3.20
CA VAL A 148 -10.50 24.55 3.76
C VAL A 148 -10.27 24.27 5.26
N GLY A 149 -11.24 23.65 5.95
CA GLY A 149 -11.13 23.18 7.33
C GLY A 149 -10.74 21.70 7.47
N ALA A 150 -10.58 20.95 6.37
CA ALA A 150 -10.31 19.51 6.40
C ALA A 150 -9.03 19.16 7.18
N CYS A 151 -8.02 20.03 7.16
CA CYS A 151 -6.77 19.82 7.87
C CYS A 151 -6.97 19.75 9.40
N CYS A 152 -8.03 20.38 9.93
CA CYS A 152 -8.39 20.35 11.34
C CYS A 152 -9.44 19.27 11.66
N GLU A 153 -10.25 18.87 10.68
CA GLU A 153 -11.39 17.95 10.89
C GLU A 153 -11.05 16.48 10.60
N ALA A 154 -10.18 16.23 9.62
CA ALA A 154 -9.72 14.90 9.26
C ALA A 154 -8.66 14.42 10.27
N PRO A 155 -8.75 13.18 10.77
CA PRO A 155 -7.70 12.62 11.60
C PRO A 155 -6.38 12.51 10.82
N LYS A 156 -5.27 12.57 11.55
CA LYS A 156 -3.94 12.23 11.01
C LYS A 156 -3.99 10.82 10.42
N ASN A 157 -3.35 10.63 9.29
CA ASN A 157 -3.35 9.35 8.59
C ASN A 157 -2.07 9.15 7.78
N VAL A 158 -1.79 7.88 7.46
CA VAL A 158 -0.75 7.48 6.51
C VAL A 158 -1.43 7.05 5.22
N ARG A 159 -1.04 7.66 4.11
CA ARG A 159 -1.59 7.36 2.80
C ARG A 159 -1.04 6.02 2.29
N ILE A 160 -1.93 5.07 1.97
CA ILE A 160 -1.57 3.74 1.48
C ILE A 160 -2.11 3.44 0.07
N GLY A 161 -3.13 4.16 -0.39
CA GLY A 161 -3.78 3.91 -1.67
C GLY A 161 -4.26 5.17 -2.39
N ALA A 162 -4.45 5.09 -3.70
CA ALA A 162 -5.09 6.12 -4.52
C ALA A 162 -6.43 5.61 -5.05
N ILE A 163 -7.50 6.37 -4.83
CA ILE A 163 -8.83 6.06 -5.37
C ILE A 163 -8.76 6.27 -6.88
N ARG A 164 -9.02 5.21 -7.66
CA ARG A 164 -9.02 5.23 -9.12
C ARG A 164 -10.43 5.25 -9.70
N GLU A 165 -11.38 4.59 -9.06
CA GLU A 165 -12.76 4.49 -9.51
C GLU A 165 -13.73 4.63 -8.33
N GLY A 166 -14.96 5.06 -8.60
CA GLY A 166 -16.01 5.17 -7.58
C GLY A 166 -15.87 6.33 -6.60
N ARG A 167 -14.97 7.29 -6.84
CA ARG A 167 -14.73 8.42 -5.92
C ARG A 167 -16.00 9.22 -5.59
N LEU A 168 -16.83 9.52 -6.60
CA LEU A 168 -18.07 10.30 -6.41
C LEU A 168 -19.14 9.53 -5.62
N ILE A 169 -19.06 8.20 -5.59
CA ILE A 169 -20.00 7.36 -4.83
C ILE A 169 -19.81 7.59 -3.32
N LEU A 170 -18.64 8.04 -2.88
CA LEU A 170 -18.39 8.37 -1.48
C LEU A 170 -19.20 9.60 -0.99
N GLU A 171 -19.79 10.39 -1.90
CA GLU A 171 -20.74 11.45 -1.55
C GLU A 171 -22.06 10.91 -1.03
N SER A 172 -22.47 9.72 -1.48
CA SER A 172 -23.72 9.08 -1.04
C SER A 172 -23.56 8.20 0.19
N VAL A 173 -22.33 7.83 0.57
CA VAL A 173 -22.06 7.06 1.79
C VAL A 173 -22.36 7.92 3.02
N LYS A 174 -23.05 7.32 4.00
CA LYS A 174 -23.53 7.98 5.22
C LYS A 174 -22.98 7.31 6.47
N ARG A 175 -22.88 8.10 7.55
CA ARG A 175 -22.65 7.54 8.90
C ARG A 175 -23.78 6.57 9.23
N GLY A 176 -23.41 5.35 9.64
CA GLY A 176 -24.34 4.27 9.92
C GLY A 176 -24.42 3.23 8.79
N ASP A 177 -24.01 3.57 7.57
CA ASP A 177 -23.83 2.59 6.50
C ASP A 177 -22.70 1.62 6.85
N ASN A 178 -22.65 0.49 6.16
CA ASN A 178 -21.58 -0.48 6.32
C ASN A 178 -20.67 -0.54 5.08
N LEU A 179 -19.37 -0.63 5.33
CA LEU A 179 -18.43 -1.25 4.42
C LEU A 179 -18.70 -2.76 4.48
N LEU A 180 -19.28 -3.31 3.43
CA LEU A 180 -19.65 -4.71 3.34
C LEU A 180 -18.41 -5.61 3.24
N GLY A 181 -17.36 -5.12 2.59
CA GLY A 181 -16.08 -5.80 2.56
C GLY A 181 -15.04 -5.05 1.73
N VAL A 182 -13.82 -5.57 1.80
CA VAL A 182 -12.69 -5.17 0.96
C VAL A 182 -12.13 -6.44 0.35
N ALA A 183 -11.78 -6.40 -0.94
CA ALA A 183 -11.19 -7.54 -1.62
C ALA A 183 -10.02 -7.09 -2.49
N ARG A 184 -8.95 -7.87 -2.50
CA ARG A 184 -7.85 -7.68 -3.44
C ARG A 184 -8.30 -8.08 -4.85
N THR A 185 -8.02 -7.22 -5.82
CA THR A 185 -8.29 -7.48 -7.24
C THR A 185 -6.99 -7.36 -8.04
N LEU A 186 -6.86 -8.18 -9.09
CA LEU A 186 -5.75 -8.12 -10.03
C LEU A 186 -5.86 -6.90 -10.98
#